data_AF-A0A844WRQ8-F1
#
_entry.id   AF-A0A844WRQ8-F1
#
_cell.length_a   1.000
_cell.length_b   1.000
_cell.length_c   1.000
_cell.angle_alpha   90.00
_cell.angle_beta   90.00
_cell.angle_gamma   90.00
#
_symmetry.space_group_name_H-M   'P 1'
#
loop_
_entity.id
_entity.type
_entity.pdbx_description
1 polymer ?
#
loop_
_entity_poly.entity_id
_entity_poly.type
_entity_poly.pdbx_seq_one_letter_code
_entity_poly.pdbx_strand_id
1 'polypeptide(L)'
;MSKQQIAVESGQEGICPKCHHKMTITSPQHYQCSQCQQHYLEQYICPICQQQAQIIKGCGAVNYICHTDGLISSSKVIFHYLPE
;
A
#
# COMPACT_ATOMS: atom_id res chain seq x y z
N MET A 1 12.11 -22.08 11.16
CA MET A 1 12.10 -21.83 9.70
C MET A 1 10.72 -21.31 9.32
N SER A 2 10.43 -20.05 9.59
CA SER A 2 9.10 -19.48 9.38
C SER A 2 9.09 -18.71 8.06
N LYS A 3 8.93 -19.43 6.95
CA LYS A 3 8.54 -18.83 5.68
C LYS A 3 7.04 -18.54 5.74
N GLN A 4 6.66 -17.46 6.42
CA GLN A 4 5.36 -16.84 6.18
C GLN A 4 5.51 -15.95 4.96
N GLN A 5 5.40 -16.60 3.80
CA GLN A 5 5.24 -15.93 2.52
C GLN A 5 3.79 -15.45 2.47
N ILE A 6 3.53 -14.29 3.06
CA ILE A 6 2.23 -13.63 2.97
C ILE A 6 2.11 -13.16 1.52
N ALA A 7 1.07 -13.66 0.86
CA ALA A 7 0.74 -13.34 -0.51
C ALA A 7 0.69 -11.82 -0.68
N VAL A 8 1.51 -11.30 -1.58
CA VAL A 8 1.35 -9.93 -2.09
C VAL A 8 0.14 -9.99 -3.02
N GLU A 9 -1.06 -9.96 -2.44
CA GLU A 9 -2.25 -9.56 -3.18
C GLU A 9 -2.03 -8.11 -3.59
N SER A 10 -2.00 -7.85 -4.89
CA SER A 10 -1.92 -6.51 -5.45
C SER A 10 -3.13 -5.71 -4.96
N GLY A 11 -2.97 -5.00 -3.83
CA GLY A 11 -4.06 -4.27 -3.20
C GLY A 11 -4.51 -3.12 -4.07
N GLN A 12 -5.83 -2.89 -4.11
CA GLN A 12 -6.42 -1.71 -4.72
C GLN A 12 -6.40 -0.56 -3.73
N GLU A 13 -6.11 0.65 -4.20
CA GLU A 13 -6.08 1.86 -3.39
C GLU A 13 -7.41 2.07 -2.64
N GLY A 14 -7.33 2.24 -1.32
CA GLY A 14 -8.44 2.51 -0.42
C GLY A 14 -9.39 1.33 -0.19
N ILE A 15 -9.03 0.10 -0.58
CA ILE A 15 -9.88 -1.09 -0.42
C ILE A 15 -9.37 -1.98 0.71
N CYS A 16 -10.27 -2.34 1.64
CA CYS A 16 -9.93 -3.21 2.76
C CYS A 16 -9.55 -4.62 2.26
N PRO A 17 -8.39 -5.16 2.63
CA PRO A 17 -7.95 -6.50 2.19
C PRO A 17 -8.78 -7.64 2.81
N LYS A 18 -9.54 -7.38 3.88
CA LYS A 18 -10.37 -8.40 4.53
C LYS A 18 -11.77 -8.52 3.94
N CYS A 19 -12.42 -7.38 3.70
CA CYS A 19 -13.84 -7.35 3.31
C CYS A 19 -14.08 -6.71 1.94
N HIS A 20 -13.04 -6.22 1.25
CA HIS A 20 -13.11 -5.59 -0.06
C HIS A 20 -14.02 -4.35 -0.15
N HIS A 21 -14.39 -3.76 1.00
CA HIS A 21 -15.12 -2.50 1.05
C HIS A 21 -14.15 -1.32 1.04
N LYS A 22 -14.64 -0.17 0.53
CA LYS A 22 -13.92 1.11 0.61
C LYS A 22 -13.67 1.48 2.07
N MET A 23 -12.46 1.93 2.33
CA MET A 23 -12.03 2.47 3.62
C MET A 23 -12.07 3.99 3.61
N THR A 24 -12.10 4.57 4.81
CA THR A 24 -11.99 6.02 4.99
C THR A 24 -10.58 6.38 5.41
N ILE A 25 -10.01 7.43 4.83
CA ILE A 25 -8.71 7.98 5.25
C ILE A 25 -8.92 8.74 6.56
N THR A 26 -8.18 8.39 7.61
CA THR A 26 -8.22 9.08 8.91
C THR A 26 -7.07 10.07 9.05
N SER A 27 -5.91 9.76 8.49
CA SER A 27 -4.75 10.66 8.39
C SER A 27 -3.84 10.17 7.25
N PRO A 28 -2.76 10.88 6.87
CA PRO A 28 -1.91 10.47 5.74
C PRO A 28 -1.40 9.03 5.89
N GLN A 29 -1.76 8.15 4.94
CA GLN A 29 -1.49 6.70 4.96
C GLN A 29 -2.23 5.89 6.03
N HIS A 30 -3.06 6.51 6.88
CA HIS A 30 -3.88 5.77 7.85
C HIS A 30 -5.32 5.68 7.35
N TYR A 31 -5.84 4.46 7.37
CA TYR A 31 -7.17 4.11 6.90
C TYR A 31 -7.96 3.42 8.01
N GLN A 32 -9.27 3.60 7.98
CA GLN A 32 -10.20 2.87 8.84
C GLN A 32 -11.23 2.16 7.97
N CYS A 33 -11.39 0.85 8.20
CA CYS A 33 -12.50 0.09 7.65
C CYS A 33 -13.65 0.05 8.65
N SER A 34 -14.77 0.72 8.36
CA SER A 34 -15.95 0.75 9.23
C SER A 34 -16.64 -0.61 9.36
N GLN A 35 -16.58 -1.44 8.30
CA GLN A 35 -17.19 -2.77 8.29
C GLN A 35 -16.43 -3.74 9.20
N CYS A 36 -15.10 -3.68 9.17
CA CYS A 36 -14.24 -4.53 10.01
C CYS A 36 -13.94 -3.92 11.36
N GLN A 37 -14.23 -2.63 11.57
CA GLN A 37 -13.82 -1.85 12.73
C GLN A 37 -12.31 -1.95 12.99
N GLN A 38 -11.52 -1.83 11.92
CA GLN A 38 -10.06 -2.01 11.96
C GLN A 38 -9.32 -0.85 11.31
N HIS A 39 -8.19 -0.47 11.92
CA HIS A 39 -7.27 0.52 11.38
C HIS A 39 -6.18 -0.15 10.55
N TYR A 40 -5.72 0.57 9.53
CA TYR A 40 -4.72 0.11 8.60
C TYR A 40 -3.71 1.21 8.30
N LEU A 41 -2.44 0.81 8.25
CA LEU A 41 -1.36 1.59 7.68
C LEU A 41 -1.17 1.19 6.21
N GLU A 42 -1.32 2.15 5.31
CA GLU A 42 -0.98 2.03 3.90
C GLU A 42 0.53 2.05 3.70
N GLN A 43 1.01 1.06 2.97
CA GLN A 43 2.38 0.96 2.50
C GLN A 43 2.38 0.77 0.99
N TYR A 44 3.46 1.20 0.37
CA TYR A 44 3.67 1.08 -1.06
C TYR A 44 4.76 0.05 -1.30
N ILE A 45 4.49 -0.93 -2.16
CA ILE A 45 5.42 -2.04 -2.43
C ILE A 45 5.88 -1.98 -3.89
N CYS A 46 7.18 -2.15 -4.10
CA CYS A 46 7.76 -2.28 -5.43
C CYS A 46 7.25 -3.56 -6.11
N PRO A 47 6.68 -3.48 -7.32
CA PRO A 47 6.19 -4.67 -8.01
C PRO A 47 7.32 -5.60 -8.52
N ILE A 48 8.58 -5.16 -8.48
CA ILE A 48 9.75 -5.90 -8.95
C ILE A 48 10.41 -6.65 -7.80
N CYS A 49 11.01 -5.94 -6.84
CA CYS A 49 11.71 -6.56 -5.72
C CYS A 49 10.83 -6.86 -4.49
N GLN A 50 9.55 -6.46 -4.50
CA GLN A 50 8.62 -6.60 -3.36
C GLN A 50 9.08 -5.93 -2.05
N GLN A 51 10.02 -4.99 -2.13
CA GLN A 51 10.42 -4.16 -0.99
C GLN A 51 9.56 -2.90 -0.90
N GLN A 52 9.59 -2.26 0.28
CA GLN A 52 8.89 -1.00 0.52
C GLN A 52 9.42 0.11 -0.40
N ALA A 53 8.50 0.80 -1.04
CA ALA A 53 8.72 2.01 -1.80
C ALA A 53 8.26 3.24 -1.00
N GLN A 54 8.81 4.41 -1.34
CA GLN A 54 8.46 5.67 -0.73
C GLN A 54 7.70 6.55 -1.71
N ILE A 55 6.66 7.24 -1.23
CA ILE A 55 5.92 8.21 -2.03
C ILE A 55 6.76 9.47 -2.28
N ILE A 56 6.77 9.95 -3.51
CA ILE A 56 7.37 11.23 -3.92
C ILE A 56 6.29 12.06 -4.60
N LYS A 57 6.18 13.32 -4.20
CA LYS A 57 5.27 14.30 -4.81
C LYS A 57 6.10 15.38 -5.49
N GLY A 58 5.84 15.65 -6.77
CA GLY A 58 6.57 16.65 -7.54
C GLY A 58 5.89 17.00 -8.85
N CYS A 59 6.01 18.26 -9.30
CA CYS A 59 5.45 18.74 -10.57
C CYS A 59 3.97 18.40 -10.81
N GLY A 60 3.16 18.39 -9.76
CA GLY A 60 1.72 18.07 -9.84
C GLY A 60 1.38 16.59 -9.94
N ALA A 61 2.35 15.69 -9.85
CA ALA A 61 2.16 14.24 -9.91
C ALA A 61 2.67 13.53 -8.65
N VAL A 62 2.14 12.33 -8.43
CA VAL A 62 2.61 11.38 -7.42
C VAL A 62 3.37 10.26 -8.12
N ASN A 63 4.57 9.97 -7.63
CA ASN A 63 5.38 8.82 -8.04
C ASN A 63 5.85 8.07 -6.79
N TYR A 64 6.46 6.92 -7.00
CA TYR A 64 7.05 6.12 -5.93
C TYR A 64 8.51 5.86 -6.25
N ILE A 65 9.36 5.74 -5.23
CA ILE A 65 10.77 5.35 -5.40
C ILE A 65 11.06 4.11 -4.59
N CYS A 66 11.65 3.12 -5.25
CA CYS A 66 12.27 1.97 -4.61
C CYS A 66 13.78 2.23 -4.51
N HIS A 67 14.37 1.82 -3.40
CA HIS A 67 15.82 1.94 -3.20
C HIS A 67 16.63 1.11 -4.21
N THR A 68 16.11 -0.06 -4.61
CA THR A 68 16.80 -0.99 -5.52
C THR A 68 16.47 -0.73 -6.98
N ASP A 69 15.19 -0.55 -7.31
CA ASP A 69 14.71 -0.49 -8.70
C ASP A 69 14.47 0.95 -9.22
N GLY A 70 14.60 1.97 -8.36
CA GLY A 70 14.40 3.36 -8.73
C GLY A 70 12.93 3.78 -8.83
N LEU A 71 12.61 4.64 -9.81
CA LEU A 71 11.28 5.25 -9.93
C LEU A 71 10.20 4.25 -10.39
N ILE A 72 9.06 4.30 -9.72
CA ILE A 72 7.87 3.49 -9.96
C ILE A 72 6.70 4.43 -10.26
N SER A 73 6.01 4.17 -11.37
CA SER A 73 4.76 4.87 -11.73
C SER A 73 3.67 4.57 -10.71
N SER A 74 2.83 5.56 -10.41
CA SER A 74 1.63 5.38 -9.56
C SER A 74 0.71 4.26 -10.04
N SER A 75 0.63 4.03 -11.35
CA SER A 75 -0.15 2.93 -11.94
C SER A 75 0.39 1.52 -11.67
N LYS A 76 1.65 1.41 -11.20
CA LYS A 76 2.35 0.12 -11.04
C LYS A 76 2.69 -0.22 -9.61
N VAL A 77 2.63 0.75 -8.69
CA VAL A 77 2.90 0.47 -7.28
C VAL A 77 1.84 -0.46 -6.72
N ILE A 78 2.23 -1.30 -5.78
CA ILE A 78 1.29 -2.17 -5.07
C ILE A 78 0.91 -1.48 -3.76
N PHE A 79 -0.39 -1.29 -3.53
CA PHE A 79 -0.90 -0.83 -2.25
C PHE A 79 -0.98 -2.01 -1.30
N HIS A 80 -0.45 -1.85 -0.09
CA HIS A 80 -0.46 -2.87 0.94
C HIS A 80 -0.97 -2.25 2.24
N TYR A 81 -1.95 -2.90 2.87
CA TYR A 81 -2.60 -2.38 4.08
C TYR A 81 -2.27 -3.30 5.27
N LEU A 82 -1.42 -2.82 6.17
CA LEU A 82 -1.07 -3.54 7.40
C LEU A 82 -2.06 -3.18 8.51
N PRO A 83 -2.62 -4.16 9.23
CA PRO A 83 -3.44 -3.86 10.41
C PRO A 83 -2.61 -3.13 11.48
N GLU A 84 -3.17 -2.05 12.03
CA GLU A 84 -2.65 -1.36 13.24
C GLU A 84 -3.23 -1.95 14.53
#